data_AF-A0AA35V5T3-F1
#
_entry.id   AF-A0AA35V5T3-F1
#
_cell.length_a   1.000
_cell.length_b   1.000
_cell.length_c   1.000
_cell.angle_alpha   90.00
_cell.angle_beta   90.00
_cell.angle_gamma   90.00
#
_symmetry.space_group_name_H-M   'P 1'
#
loop_
_entity.id
_entity.type
_entity.pdbx_description
1 polymer ?
#
loop_
_entity_poly.entity_id
_entity_poly.type
_entity_poly.pdbx_seq_one_letter_code
_entity_poly.pdbx_strand_id
1 'polypeptide(L)'
;MQGEALQNPSGMLKEEYSSLKSTDSQEEEEMVFGTYLVPCRTATRGSFPLDGTFFQINEVFADDESSRKPLVFPRKLLWGLTKKMLFCGTSISAIFEGLSAQEIQDCFWKGYVCIRGFSMKTRAARPLPEQFHRKGKSPTKRTNDG
;
A
#
# COMPACT_ATOMS: atom_id res chain seq x y z
N MET A 1 -21.12 -29.30 24.05
CA MET A 1 -19.73 -28.88 23.81
C MET A 1 -19.78 -27.44 23.33
N GLN A 2 -19.49 -26.50 24.23
CA GLN A 2 -19.37 -25.08 23.90
C GLN A 2 -17.97 -24.88 23.31
N GLY A 3 -17.91 -24.36 22.08
CA GLY A 3 -16.65 -23.97 21.45
C GLY A 3 -16.21 -22.62 22.01
N GLU A 4 -15.04 -22.59 22.64
CA GLU A 4 -14.44 -21.36 23.15
C GLU A 4 -14.08 -20.43 21.99
N ALA A 5 -14.55 -19.19 22.09
CA ALA A 5 -14.23 -18.13 21.14
C ALA A 5 -12.74 -17.79 21.24
N LEU A 6 -12.03 -17.85 20.11
CA LEU A 6 -10.66 -17.36 19.99
C LEU A 6 -10.64 -15.87 20.32
N GLN A 7 -10.13 -15.56 21.52
CA GLN A 7 -9.89 -14.22 22.03
C GLN A 7 -9.07 -13.41 21.00
N ASN A 8 -9.64 -12.30 20.55
CA ASN A 8 -9.09 -11.45 19.51
C ASN A 8 -7.77 -10.79 20.00
N PRO A 9 -6.58 -11.15 19.47
CA PRO A 9 -5.29 -10.70 20.02
C PRO A 9 -5.06 -9.18 19.88
N SER A 10 -5.85 -8.52 19.02
CA SER A 10 -5.83 -7.05 18.88
C SER A 10 -6.41 -6.29 20.07
N GLY A 11 -7.24 -6.93 20.90
CA GLY A 11 -7.76 -6.31 22.14
C GLY A 11 -6.69 -6.24 23.23
N MET A 12 -5.94 -7.34 23.39
CA MET A 12 -4.84 -7.47 24.36
C MET A 12 -3.77 -6.39 24.18
N LEU A 13 -3.36 -6.12 22.94
CA LEU A 13 -2.33 -5.11 22.65
C LEU A 13 -2.76 -3.69 23.02
N LYS A 14 -4.07 -3.39 23.04
CA LYS A 14 -4.58 -2.06 23.42
C LYS A 14 -4.55 -1.84 24.93
N GLU A 15 -4.91 -2.86 25.71
CA GLU A 15 -4.93 -2.78 27.18
C GLU A 15 -3.52 -2.66 27.77
N GLU A 16 -2.57 -3.40 27.19
CA GLU A 16 -1.16 -3.34 27.58
C GLU A 16 -0.54 -1.96 27.29
N TYR A 17 -0.92 -1.34 26.17
CA TYR A 17 -0.49 0.02 25.79
C TYR A 17 -1.06 1.11 26.72
N SER A 18 -2.29 0.92 27.21
CA SER A 18 -2.96 1.89 28.09
C SER A 18 -2.35 1.95 29.49
N SER A 19 -1.78 0.85 29.99
CA SER A 19 -1.19 0.77 31.33
C SER A 19 0.23 1.36 31.43
N LEU A 20 0.87 1.68 30.31
CA LEU A 20 2.25 2.20 30.27
C LEU A 20 2.36 3.73 30.28
N LYS A 21 1.24 4.47 30.41
CA LYS A 21 1.29 5.93 30.53
C LYS A 21 1.66 6.38 31.94
N SER A 22 2.96 6.47 32.23
CA SER A 22 3.49 7.33 33.30
C SER A 22 3.95 8.67 32.74
N THR A 23 3.31 9.73 33.24
CA THR A 23 3.64 11.16 33.30
C THR A 23 4.76 11.75 32.42
N ASP A 24 4.34 12.80 31.69
CA ASP A 24 5.08 13.98 31.22
C ASP A 24 5.76 13.92 29.83
N SER A 25 4.95 14.13 28.80
CA SER A 25 5.20 14.93 27.58
C SER A 25 4.05 14.64 26.61
N GLN A 26 3.11 15.58 26.47
CA GLN A 26 1.99 15.45 25.53
C GLN A 26 2.46 15.68 24.09
N GLU A 27 3.19 14.72 23.54
CA GLU A 27 3.06 14.41 22.13
C GLU A 27 1.94 13.38 22.04
N GLU A 28 0.75 13.78 21.60
CA GLU A 28 -0.23 12.80 21.13
C GLU A 28 0.47 11.95 20.09
N GLU A 29 0.81 10.71 20.43
CA GLU A 29 1.50 9.78 19.55
C GLU A 29 0.61 9.55 18.33
N GLU A 30 0.85 10.34 17.28
CA GLU A 30 0.05 10.33 16.07
C GLU A 30 0.02 8.90 15.52
N MET A 31 -1.14 8.26 15.55
CA MET A 31 -1.28 6.91 15.02
C MET A 31 -1.48 6.98 13.51
N VAL A 32 -0.81 6.09 12.79
CA VAL A 32 -0.95 5.98 11.33
C VAL A 32 -1.46 4.61 10.93
N PHE A 33 -2.13 4.57 9.78
CA PHE A 33 -2.65 3.37 9.17
C PHE A 33 -1.73 2.90 8.04
N GLY A 34 -1.39 1.61 8.04
CA GLY A 34 -0.52 1.02 7.01
C GLY A 34 -1.11 -0.22 6.37
N THR A 35 -0.68 -0.48 5.13
CA THR A 35 -0.99 -1.67 4.34
C THR A 35 0.32 -2.33 3.94
N TYR A 36 0.39 -3.66 3.97
CA TYR A 36 1.57 -4.37 3.50
C TYR A 36 1.68 -4.31 1.98
N LEU A 37 2.88 -4.01 1.50
CA LEU A 37 3.25 -4.10 0.09
C LEU A 37 4.18 -5.29 -0.08
N VAL A 38 3.83 -6.19 -1.00
CA VAL A 38 4.57 -7.43 -1.25
C VAL A 38 5.23 -7.33 -2.61
N PRO A 39 6.56 -7.46 -2.73
CA PRO A 39 7.21 -7.52 -4.03
C PRO A 39 6.60 -8.61 -4.92
N CYS A 40 6.39 -8.30 -6.20
CA CYS A 40 5.77 -9.22 -7.15
C CYS A 40 6.44 -10.60 -7.14
N ARG A 41 7.78 -10.65 -7.17
CA ARG A 41 8.56 -11.88 -7.09
C ARG A 41 8.26 -12.71 -5.84
N THR A 42 8.07 -12.05 -4.69
CA THR A 42 7.69 -12.72 -3.44
C THR A 42 6.26 -13.25 -3.51
N ALA A 43 5.33 -12.49 -4.09
CA ALA A 43 3.94 -12.89 -4.26
C ALA A 43 3.80 -14.11 -5.18
N THR A 44 4.50 -14.11 -6.32
CA THR A 44 4.47 -15.18 -7.32
C THR A 44 5.43 -16.35 -7.01
N ARG A 45 6.15 -16.33 -5.89
CA ARG A 45 7.20 -17.32 -5.56
C ARG A 45 8.27 -17.43 -6.66
N GLY A 46 8.56 -16.33 -7.33
CA GLY A 46 9.49 -16.29 -8.45
C GLY A 46 8.96 -16.95 -9.73
N SER A 47 7.70 -17.37 -9.79
CA SER A 47 7.10 -17.76 -11.06
C SER A 47 7.01 -16.53 -11.95
N PHE A 48 7.62 -16.62 -13.12
CA PHE A 48 7.49 -15.59 -14.14
C PHE A 48 6.02 -15.55 -14.59
N PRO A 49 5.41 -14.36 -14.75
CA PRO A 49 4.09 -14.26 -15.35
C PRO A 49 4.09 -14.98 -16.70
N LEU A 50 3.02 -15.72 -16.99
CA LEU A 50 2.90 -16.60 -18.15
C LEU A 50 3.09 -15.88 -19.50
N ASP A 51 3.00 -14.54 -19.52
CA ASP A 51 3.13 -13.70 -20.71
C ASP A 51 4.46 -12.94 -20.82
N GLY A 52 5.48 -13.32 -20.05
CA GLY A 52 6.84 -12.96 -20.41
C GLY A 52 7.29 -11.52 -20.10
N THR A 53 6.57 -10.76 -19.27
CA THR A 53 6.93 -9.35 -19.03
C THR A 53 8.08 -9.22 -18.03
N PHE A 54 9.27 -8.91 -18.54
CA PHE A 54 10.54 -8.69 -17.80
C PHE A 54 10.48 -7.54 -16.77
N PHE A 55 9.50 -6.64 -16.85
CA PHE A 55 9.47 -5.35 -16.16
C PHE A 55 8.85 -5.35 -14.75
N GLN A 56 9.26 -6.28 -13.88
CA GLN A 56 8.65 -6.42 -12.53
C GLN A 56 9.57 -6.09 -11.36
N ILE A 57 10.77 -5.54 -11.61
CA ILE A 57 11.75 -5.29 -10.53
C ILE A 57 11.17 -4.36 -9.45
N ASN A 58 10.37 -3.37 -9.84
CA ASN A 58 9.77 -2.39 -8.93
C ASN A 58 8.25 -2.59 -8.74
N GLU A 59 7.69 -3.72 -9.21
CA GLU A 59 6.27 -4.02 -9.01
C GLU A 59 6.05 -4.60 -7.60
N VAL A 60 5.13 -4.01 -6.87
CA VAL A 60 4.64 -4.49 -5.56
C VAL A 60 3.13 -4.62 -5.59
N PHE A 61 2.59 -5.53 -4.79
CA PHE A 61 1.14 -5.74 -4.64
C PHE A 61 0.69 -5.32 -3.25
N ALA A 62 -0.44 -4.63 -3.17
CA ALA A 62 -1.08 -4.30 -1.90
C ALA A 62 -1.77 -5.54 -1.34
N ASP A 63 -1.44 -5.93 -0.11
CA ASP A 63 -2.13 -7.04 0.54
C ASP A 63 -3.59 -6.69 0.84
N ASP A 64 -4.52 -7.52 0.38
CA ASP A 64 -5.96 -7.28 0.44
C ASP A 64 -6.49 -7.24 1.89
N GLU A 65 -5.95 -8.09 2.77
CA GLU A 65 -6.39 -8.16 4.16
C GLU A 65 -5.97 -6.92 4.95
N SER A 66 -4.69 -6.54 4.87
CA SER A 66 -4.17 -5.31 5.49
C SER A 66 -4.61 -4.03 4.77
N SER A 67 -5.15 -4.12 3.56
CA SER A 67 -5.83 -2.98 2.93
C SER A 67 -7.20 -2.74 3.55
N ARG A 68 -7.98 -3.82 3.79
CA ARG A 68 -9.32 -3.76 4.41
C ARG A 68 -9.29 -3.52 5.91
N LYS A 69 -8.28 -4.06 6.59
CA LYS A 69 -8.02 -3.86 8.02
C LYS A 69 -6.59 -3.35 8.21
N PRO A 70 -6.35 -2.04 8.04
CA PRO A 70 -5.01 -1.46 8.13
C PRO A 70 -4.36 -1.70 9.49
N LEU A 71 -3.04 -1.86 9.46
CA LEU A 71 -2.22 -1.89 10.65
C LEU A 71 -2.20 -0.51 11.28
N VAL A 72 -2.25 -0.44 12.61
CA VAL A 72 -2.20 0.82 13.36
C VAL A 72 -0.91 0.83 14.15
N PHE A 73 -0.11 1.87 13.99
CA PHE A 73 1.14 2.01 14.73
C PHE A 73 1.51 3.49 14.95
N PRO A 74 2.27 3.81 16.01
CA PRO A 74 2.73 5.17 16.25
C PRO A 74 3.61 5.69 15.11
N ARG A 75 3.33 6.91 14.62
CA ARG A 75 4.12 7.63 13.60
C ARG A 75 5.60 7.62 13.92
N LYS A 76 5.94 7.66 15.22
CA LYS A 76 7.32 7.71 15.67
C LYS A 76 8.19 6.55 15.21
N LEU A 77 7.59 5.38 14.99
CA LEU A 77 8.29 4.20 14.48
C LEU A 77 8.72 4.35 13.01
N LEU A 78 8.18 5.34 12.29
CA LEU A 78 8.56 5.64 10.92
C LEU A 78 9.74 6.63 10.83
N TRP A 79 10.17 7.25 11.93
CA TRP A 79 11.34 8.13 11.90
C TRP A 79 12.61 7.33 11.61
N GLY A 80 13.47 7.88 10.75
CA GLY A 80 14.71 7.23 10.31
C GLY A 80 14.54 6.13 9.26
N LEU A 81 13.30 5.74 8.91
CA LEU A 81 13.07 4.79 7.82
C LEU A 81 13.20 5.48 6.44
N THR A 82 13.79 4.75 5.49
CA THR A 82 13.87 5.19 4.09
C THR A 82 12.47 5.29 3.49
N LYS A 83 12.13 6.48 2.99
CA LYS A 83 10.88 6.73 2.26
C LYS A 83 11.11 6.49 0.76
N LYS A 84 10.18 5.77 0.14
CA LYS A 84 10.16 5.53 -1.32
C LYS A 84 8.79 5.92 -1.86
N MET A 85 8.78 6.45 -3.08
CA MET A 85 7.53 6.79 -3.76
C MET A 85 6.82 5.52 -4.20
N LEU A 86 5.51 5.48 -4.03
CA LEU A 86 4.65 4.42 -4.55
C LEU A 86 3.70 5.03 -5.57
N PHE A 87 3.79 4.58 -6.81
CA PHE A 87 2.90 4.98 -7.89
C PHE A 87 1.77 3.95 -8.02
N CYS A 88 0.52 4.41 -7.88
CA CYS A 88 -0.67 3.57 -7.88
C CYS A 88 -1.63 3.95 -9.01
N GLY A 89 -2.32 2.97 -9.58
CA GLY A 89 -3.30 3.19 -10.63
C GLY A 89 -3.86 1.88 -11.18
N THR A 90 -4.59 1.97 -12.29
CA THR A 90 -5.22 0.82 -12.96
C THR A 90 -4.28 0.12 -13.95
N SER A 91 -3.28 0.81 -14.49
CA SER A 91 -2.26 0.27 -15.38
C SER A 91 -1.00 1.15 -15.37
N ILE A 92 0.13 0.63 -15.88
CA ILE A 92 1.36 1.39 -16.07
C ILE A 92 1.12 2.63 -16.96
N SER A 93 0.39 2.45 -18.06
CA SER A 93 0.06 3.55 -18.97
C SER A 93 -0.77 4.65 -18.31
N ALA A 94 -1.72 4.29 -17.43
CA ALA A 94 -2.53 5.27 -16.71
C ALA A 94 -1.73 6.02 -15.63
N ILE A 95 -0.80 5.35 -14.95
CA ILE A 95 0.07 5.97 -13.95
C ILE A 95 0.98 7.04 -14.57
N PHE A 96 1.51 6.75 -15.76
CA PHE A 96 2.50 7.58 -16.44
C PHE A 96 1.94 8.37 -17.63
N GLU A 97 0.62 8.50 -17.70
CA GLU A 97 -0.05 9.24 -18.77
C GLU A 97 0.40 10.71 -18.78
N GLY A 98 0.83 11.20 -19.94
CA GLY A 98 1.28 12.58 -20.12
C GLY A 98 2.69 12.88 -19.61
N LEU A 99 3.43 11.88 -19.13
CA LEU A 99 4.85 12.03 -18.75
C LEU A 99 5.78 11.74 -19.94
N SER A 100 6.90 12.44 -19.97
CA SER A 100 8.02 12.18 -20.88
C SER A 100 8.77 10.91 -20.49
N ALA A 101 9.54 10.36 -21.44
CA ALA A 101 10.36 9.16 -21.19
C ALA A 101 11.37 9.36 -20.03
N GLN A 102 11.93 10.57 -19.88
CA GLN A 102 12.86 10.89 -18.80
C GLN A 102 12.16 10.87 -17.44
N GLU A 103 10.97 11.45 -17.35
CA GLU A 103 10.17 11.45 -16.11
C GLU A 103 9.76 10.04 -15.71
N ILE A 104 9.40 9.20 -16.69
CA ILE A 104 9.09 7.79 -16.46
C ILE A 104 10.30 7.06 -15.89
N GLN A 105 11.48 7.23 -16.50
CA GLN A 105 12.72 6.59 -16.03
C GLN A 105 13.05 7.00 -14.59
N ASP A 106 12.93 8.29 -14.28
CA ASP A 106 13.12 8.84 -12.94
C ASP A 106 12.15 8.22 -11.92
N CYS A 107 10.88 8.04 -12.31
CA CYS A 107 9.88 7.37 -11.47
C CYS A 107 10.29 5.92 -11.16
N PHE A 108 10.76 5.19 -12.17
CA PHE A 108 11.25 3.82 -11.99
C PHE A 108 12.47 3.76 -11.07
N TRP A 109 13.43 4.67 -11.17
CA TRP A 109 14.61 4.65 -10.30
C TRP A 109 14.33 5.02 -8.85
N LYS A 110 13.33 5.88 -8.62
CA LYS A 110 13.08 6.49 -7.31
C LYS A 110 11.98 5.78 -6.53
N GLY A 111 11.16 4.92 -7.15
CA GLY A 111 9.97 4.36 -6.54
C GLY A 111 9.57 2.95 -6.98
N TYR A 112 8.38 2.58 -6.49
CA TYR A 112 7.71 1.31 -6.76
C TYR A 112 6.37 1.56 -7.43
N VAL A 113 5.83 0.55 -8.12
CA VAL A 113 4.55 0.61 -8.81
C VAL A 113 3.60 -0.45 -8.25
N CYS A 114 2.35 -0.07 -8.00
CA CYS A 114 1.30 -0.95 -7.51
C CYS A 114 0.01 -0.75 -8.32
N ILE A 115 -0.30 -1.71 -9.19
CA ILE A 115 -1.50 -1.69 -10.04
C ILE A 115 -2.56 -2.73 -9.64
N ARG A 116 -2.25 -3.58 -8.65
CA ARG A 116 -3.14 -4.66 -8.22
C ARG A 116 -2.98 -4.98 -6.74
N GLY A 117 -4.05 -5.49 -6.16
CA GLY A 117 -4.03 -6.12 -4.85
C GLY A 117 -3.63 -7.60 -4.93
N PHE A 118 -3.38 -8.20 -3.78
CA PHE A 118 -2.98 -9.59 -3.65
C PHE A 118 -3.44 -10.16 -2.32
N SER A 119 -3.95 -11.39 -2.31
CA SER A 119 -4.25 -12.10 -1.07
C SER A 119 -3.01 -12.88 -0.63
N MET A 120 -2.36 -12.49 0.47
CA MET A 120 -1.21 -13.25 0.98
C MET A 120 -1.56 -14.70 1.34
N LYS A 121 -2.79 -14.95 1.79
CA LYS A 121 -3.30 -16.29 2.18
C LYS A 121 -3.52 -17.20 0.98
N THR A 122 -4.26 -16.73 -0.02
CA THR A 122 -4.65 -17.55 -1.18
C THR A 122 -3.72 -17.39 -2.38
N ARG A 123 -2.82 -16.40 -2.33
CA ARG A 123 -1.90 -16.01 -3.40
C ARG A 123 -2.60 -15.59 -4.70
N ALA A 124 -3.88 -15.26 -4.61
CA ALA A 124 -4.68 -14.83 -5.75
C ALA A 124 -4.51 -13.32 -5.97
N ALA A 125 -4.49 -12.93 -7.25
CA ALA A 125 -4.61 -11.52 -7.63
C ALA A 125 -5.96 -10.96 -7.16
N ARG A 126 -5.96 -9.69 -6.75
CA ARG A 126 -7.15 -8.94 -6.34
C ARG A 126 -7.16 -7.57 -7.03
N PRO A 127 -8.32 -6.93 -7.19
CA PRO A 127 -8.38 -5.52 -7.57
C PRO A 127 -7.59 -4.66 -6.59
N LEU A 128 -6.95 -3.60 -7.09
CA LEU A 128 -6.33 -2.62 -6.22
C LEU A 128 -7.42 -1.83 -5.47
N PRO A 129 -7.39 -1.73 -4.13
CA PRO A 129 -8.41 -1.02 -3.37
C PRO A 129 -8.54 0.46 -3.75
N GLU A 130 -9.76 1.00 -3.68
CA GLU A 130 -10.08 2.38 -4.09
C GLU A 130 -9.24 3.46 -3.42
N GLN A 131 -8.79 3.23 -2.19
CA GLN A 131 -7.94 4.16 -1.44
C GLN A 131 -6.56 4.40 -2.07
N PHE A 132 -6.09 3.50 -2.93
CA PHE A 132 -4.82 3.66 -3.66
C PHE A 132 -5.01 4.40 -4.99
N HIS A 133 -6.23 4.54 -5.48
CA HIS A 133 -6.48 5.28 -6.71
C HIS A 133 -6.54 6.77 -6.43
N ARG A 134 -5.86 7.57 -7.25
CA ARG A 134 -6.00 9.03 -7.18
C ARG A 134 -7.44 9.38 -7.53
N LYS A 135 -8.20 9.97 -6.60
CA LYS A 135 -9.48 10.60 -6.92
C LYS A 135 -9.19 11.77 -7.86
N GLY A 136 -9.38 11.57 -9.16
CA GLY A 136 -9.21 12.62 -10.15
C GLY A 136 -10.14 13.78 -9.86
N LYS A 137 -9.68 15.02 -10.07
CA LYS A 137 -10.62 16.12 -10.34
C LYS A 137 -11.29 15.77 -11.68
N SER A 138 -12.62 15.83 -11.73
CA SER A 138 -13.38 15.63 -12.98
C SER A 138 -12.77 16.48 -14.09
N PRO A 139 -12.74 16.00 -15.35
CA PRO A 139 -12.14 16.75 -16.44
C PRO A 139 -12.84 18.10 -16.59
N THR A 140 -12.13 19.19 -16.29
CA THR A 140 -12.58 20.53 -16.65
C THR A 140 -12.52 20.60 -18.16
N LYS A 141 -13.69 20.63 -18.80
CA LYS A 141 -13.85 20.78 -20.25
C LYS A 141 -13.04 21.99 -20.69
N ARG A 142 -11.94 21.79 -21.40
CA ARG A 142 -11.25 22.89 -22.09
C ARG A 142 -12.21 23.38 -23.16
N THR A 143 -12.79 24.55 -22.97
CA THR A 143 -13.46 25.28 -24.06
C THR A 143 -12.34 25.79 -24.96
N ASN A 144 -12.26 25.24 -26.18
CA ASN A 144 -11.52 25.89 -27.24
C ASN A 144 -12.34 27.09 -27.67
N ASP A 145 -11.91 28.28 -27.27
CA ASP A 145 -12.40 29.52 -27.89
C ASP A 145 -11.65 29.68 -29.22
N GLY A 146 -12.43 29.78 -30.29
CA GLY A 146 -11.95 29.90 -31.68
C GLY A 146 -11.52 31.29 -32.08
#